data_AF-A0A3P3QTY5-F1
#
_entry.id   AF-A0A3P3QTY5-F1
#
_cell.length_a   1.000
_cell.length_b   1.000
_cell.length_c   1.000
_cell.angle_alpha   90.00
_cell.angle_beta   90.00
_cell.angle_gamma   90.00
#
_symmetry.space_group_name_H-M   'P 1'
#
loop_
_entity.id
_entity.type
_entity.pdbx_description
1 polymer ?
#
loop_
_entity_poly.entity_id
_entity_poly.type
_entity_poly.pdbx_seq_one_letter_code
_entity_poly.pdbx_strand_id
1 'polypeptide(L)'
;MNKKCRIKPEDLKNLFHTDGPEGCIASDRIMVEGRKVGYMYREYADRKEDSGWRFTAGDENEEYMSNAENAGVYTLNAVANIDMDIIPFLNSPVGSGFFRDENGKLVKDDFNIIARQEIDEILYEYKIENSEDYENRDPEELAEIYENIKTVQENHDLSDDDVEELLKSIFSDYDES
;
A
#
# COMPACT_ATOMS: atom_id res chain seq x y z
N MET A 1 15.61 -8.74 16.07
CA MET A 1 15.76 -7.98 17.34
C MET A 1 14.42 -7.90 18.06
N ASN A 2 14.36 -7.81 19.40
CA ASN A 2 13.11 -7.49 20.10
C ASN A 2 12.93 -5.97 20.11
N LYS A 3 12.07 -5.46 19.23
CA LYS A 3 11.71 -4.03 19.19
C LYS A 3 10.84 -3.67 20.38
N LYS A 4 11.07 -2.51 20.98
CA LYS A 4 10.26 -2.03 22.11
C LYS A 4 9.04 -1.28 21.56
N CYS A 5 7.93 -1.99 21.38
CA CYS A 5 6.69 -1.39 20.90
C CYS A 5 6.20 -0.27 21.84
N ARG A 6 5.51 0.71 21.27
CA ARG A 6 4.96 1.88 21.95
C ARG A 6 3.97 1.49 23.06
N ILE A 7 3.15 0.48 22.78
CA ILE A 7 2.19 -0.11 23.70
C ILE A 7 2.73 -1.46 24.15
N LYS A 8 2.66 -1.72 25.46
CA LYS A 8 3.09 -2.99 26.02
C LYS A 8 1.98 -4.03 25.90
N PRO A 9 2.31 -5.33 25.83
CA PRO A 9 1.30 -6.39 25.75
C PRO A 9 0.24 -6.34 26.86
N GLU A 10 0.63 -5.99 28.09
CA GLU A 10 -0.29 -5.86 29.22
C GLU A 10 -1.26 -4.67 29.13
N ASP A 11 -0.96 -3.68 28.29
CA ASP A 11 -1.77 -2.47 28.10
C ASP A 11 -2.66 -2.55 26.84
N LEU A 12 -2.53 -3.63 26.04
CA LEU A 12 -3.34 -3.83 24.85
C LEU A 12 -4.81 -4.04 25.21
N LYS A 13 -5.67 -3.27 24.56
CA LYS A 13 -7.13 -3.42 24.63
C LYS A 13 -7.61 -4.26 23.46
N ASN A 14 -8.73 -4.95 23.65
CA ASN A 14 -9.42 -5.67 22.60
C ASN A 14 -10.36 -4.69 21.86
N LEU A 15 -9.82 -3.98 20.88
CA LEU A 15 -10.52 -2.92 20.12
C LEU A 15 -11.09 -3.44 18.79
N PHE A 16 -10.43 -4.43 18.18
CA PHE A 16 -10.84 -5.00 16.91
C PHE A 16 -10.69 -6.52 16.94
N HIS A 17 -11.63 -7.21 16.30
CA HIS A 17 -11.57 -8.64 16.05
C HIS A 17 -12.11 -8.91 14.64
N THR A 18 -11.57 -9.93 14.01
CA THR A 18 -12.07 -10.45 12.73
C THR A 18 -12.15 -11.98 12.80
N ASP A 19 -13.09 -12.56 12.06
CA ASP A 19 -13.17 -14.02 11.90
C ASP A 19 -12.09 -14.55 10.92
N GLY A 20 -11.39 -13.64 10.23
CA GLY A 20 -10.33 -13.93 9.29
C GLY A 20 -8.92 -13.83 9.90
N PRO A 21 -7.89 -13.78 9.03
CA PRO A 21 -6.52 -13.58 9.48
C PRO A 21 -6.33 -12.20 10.12
N GLU A 22 -5.52 -12.14 11.18
CA GLU A 22 -5.25 -10.90 11.92
C GLU A 22 -3.84 -10.34 11.70
N GLY A 23 -2.93 -11.10 11.08
CA GLY A 23 -1.56 -10.68 10.85
C GLY A 23 -1.50 -9.53 9.85
N CYS A 24 -0.61 -8.57 10.06
CA CYS A 24 -0.38 -7.46 9.16
C CYS A 24 1.07 -7.00 9.27
N ILE A 25 1.50 -6.18 8.31
CA ILE A 25 2.80 -5.50 8.36
C ILE A 25 2.56 -4.05 8.77
N ALA A 26 3.33 -3.57 9.75
CA ALA A 26 3.31 -2.17 10.14
C ALA A 26 4.74 -1.64 10.38
N SER A 27 4.96 -0.38 10.04
CA SER A 27 6.25 0.29 10.23
C SER A 27 6.54 0.61 11.70
N ASP A 28 7.83 0.77 12.03
CA ASP A 28 8.26 1.17 13.36
C ASP A 28 7.89 2.62 13.69
N ARG A 29 7.69 3.48 12.68
CA ARG A 29 7.08 4.80 12.88
C ARG A 29 5.78 4.67 13.65
N ILE A 30 4.94 3.71 13.30
CA ILE A 30 3.69 3.44 14.01
C ILE A 30 3.97 2.65 15.28
N MET A 31 4.60 1.49 15.17
CA MET A 31 4.59 0.50 16.26
C MET A 31 5.60 0.79 17.38
N VAL A 32 6.68 1.52 17.09
CA VAL A 32 7.72 1.88 18.05
C VAL A 32 7.59 3.34 18.48
N GLU A 33 7.43 4.26 17.52
CA GLU A 33 7.33 5.69 17.82
C GLU A 33 5.92 6.15 18.19
N GLY A 34 4.89 5.37 17.84
CA GLY A 34 3.50 5.71 18.13
C GLY A 34 2.91 6.77 17.20
N ARG A 35 3.43 6.91 15.98
CA ARG A 35 2.82 7.75 14.95
C ARG A 35 1.46 7.17 14.55
N LYS A 36 0.58 8.06 14.10
CA LYS A 36 -0.66 7.64 13.45
C LYS A 36 -0.34 7.01 12.10
N VAL A 37 -1.23 6.14 11.64
CA VAL A 37 -1.22 5.60 10.28
C VAL A 37 -1.49 6.74 9.31
N GLY A 38 -0.53 7.07 8.45
CA GLY A 38 -0.70 8.08 7.41
C GLY A 38 -1.17 7.47 6.10
N TYR A 39 -0.74 6.24 5.81
CA TYR A 39 -1.20 5.47 4.65
C TYR A 39 -1.37 3.99 5.04
N MET A 40 -2.43 3.37 4.54
CA MET A 40 -2.70 1.94 4.70
C MET A 40 -3.34 1.36 3.47
N TYR A 41 -2.97 0.14 3.14
CA TYR A 41 -3.51 -0.54 1.97
C TYR A 41 -3.54 -2.05 2.19
N ARG A 42 -4.36 -2.74 1.40
CA ARG A 42 -4.60 -4.17 1.54
C ARG A 42 -4.20 -4.92 0.28
N GLU A 43 -3.13 -5.71 0.37
CA GLU A 43 -2.65 -6.60 -0.68
C GLU A 43 -3.24 -8.00 -0.55
N TYR A 44 -2.86 -8.90 -1.46
CA TYR A 44 -3.06 -10.32 -1.28
C TYR A 44 -2.28 -10.82 -0.05
N ALA A 45 -2.88 -11.77 0.67
CA ALA A 45 -2.23 -12.39 1.82
C ALA A 45 -1.10 -13.31 1.38
N ASP A 46 0.11 -13.10 1.92
CA ASP A 46 1.26 -13.97 1.64
C ASP A 46 1.14 -15.34 2.32
N ARG A 47 0.39 -15.39 3.43
CA ARG A 47 0.24 -16.55 4.31
C ARG A 47 -1.16 -16.62 4.86
N LYS A 48 -1.54 -17.79 5.40
CA LYS A 48 -2.87 -18.01 5.99
C LYS A 48 -3.17 -17.05 7.15
N GLU A 49 -2.15 -16.63 7.88
CA GLU A 49 -2.25 -15.72 9.02
C GLU A 49 -2.18 -14.24 8.61
N ASP A 50 -1.79 -13.93 7.37
CA ASP A 50 -1.71 -12.57 6.84
C ASP A 50 -3.09 -12.09 6.39
N SER A 51 -3.49 -10.92 6.88
CA SER A 51 -4.73 -10.25 6.51
C SER A 51 -4.63 -9.51 5.18
N GLY A 52 -3.40 -9.29 4.70
CA GLY A 52 -3.06 -8.46 3.55
C GLY A 52 -2.81 -6.99 3.91
N TRP A 53 -3.09 -6.56 5.14
CA TRP A 53 -2.91 -5.16 5.51
C TRP A 53 -1.45 -4.78 5.68
N ARG A 54 -1.12 -3.59 5.15
CA ARG A 54 0.16 -2.89 5.28
C ARG A 54 -0.12 -1.50 5.85
N PHE A 55 0.65 -1.06 6.85
CA PHE A 55 0.46 0.22 7.52
C PHE A 55 1.77 1.02 7.60
N THR A 56 1.74 2.27 7.16
CA THR A 56 2.85 3.24 7.25
C THR A 56 2.38 4.55 7.87
N ALA A 57 3.31 5.34 8.43
CA ALA A 57 3.02 6.66 8.96
C ALA A 57 2.87 7.72 7.85
N GLY A 58 3.23 7.37 6.60
CA GLY A 58 3.14 8.22 5.41
C GLY A 58 4.30 9.20 5.26
N ASP A 59 5.27 9.18 6.19
CA ASP A 59 6.47 10.04 6.16
C ASP A 59 7.76 9.23 5.99
N GLU A 60 7.64 7.93 5.79
CA GLU A 60 8.73 7.03 5.42
C GLU A 60 9.19 7.28 3.98
N ASN A 61 10.49 7.49 3.79
CA ASN A 61 11.11 7.56 2.47
C ASN A 61 11.55 6.17 1.96
N GLU A 62 12.01 6.10 0.72
CA GLU A 62 12.47 4.84 0.11
C GLU A 62 13.60 4.16 0.88
N GLU A 63 14.59 4.92 1.36
CA GLU A 63 15.69 4.36 2.18
C GLU A 63 15.14 3.70 3.45
N TYR A 64 14.13 4.30 4.07
CA TYR A 64 13.47 3.71 5.23
C TYR A 64 12.68 2.45 4.86
N MET A 65 11.88 2.51 3.78
CA MET A 65 11.00 1.42 3.35
C MET A 65 11.76 0.20 2.81
N SER A 66 12.94 0.40 2.21
CA SER A 66 13.80 -0.68 1.69
C SER A 66 14.48 -1.50 2.79
N ASN A 67 14.51 -1.01 4.03
CA ASN A 67 15.08 -1.75 5.16
C ASN A 67 14.00 -2.55 5.92
N ALA A 68 14.01 -3.87 5.74
CA ALA A 68 13.05 -4.78 6.41
C ALA A 68 13.08 -4.69 7.95
N GLU A 69 14.18 -4.25 8.58
CA GLU A 69 14.24 -4.05 10.04
C GLU A 69 13.45 -2.82 10.51
N ASN A 70 12.90 -1.99 9.61
CA ASN A 70 12.05 -0.85 9.93
C ASN A 70 10.55 -1.17 9.98
N ALA A 71 10.18 -2.42 9.68
CA ALA A 71 8.80 -2.91 9.79
C ALA A 71 8.75 -4.24 10.55
N GLY A 72 7.54 -4.70 10.85
CA GLY A 72 7.35 -5.98 11.53
C GLY A 72 5.95 -6.53 11.34
N VAL A 73 5.78 -7.78 11.77
CA VAL A 73 4.48 -8.47 11.75
C VAL A 73 3.76 -8.23 13.08
N TYR A 74 2.53 -7.74 13.00
CA TYR A 74 1.68 -7.40 14.14
C TYR A 74 0.25 -7.91 13.91
N THR A 75 -0.61 -7.84 14.93
CA THR A 75 -2.04 -8.05 14.74
C THR A 75 -2.73 -6.75 14.38
N LEU A 76 -3.82 -6.82 13.62
CA LEU A 76 -4.68 -5.67 13.32
C LEU A 76 -5.13 -4.96 14.61
N ASN A 77 -5.47 -5.73 15.66
CA ASN A 77 -5.81 -5.16 16.97
C ASN A 77 -4.64 -4.37 17.59
N ALA A 78 -3.40 -4.81 17.44
CA ALA A 78 -2.24 -4.09 17.96
C ALA A 78 -2.07 -2.72 17.27
N VAL A 79 -2.21 -2.65 15.95
CA VAL A 79 -2.15 -1.39 15.20
C VAL A 79 -3.34 -0.48 15.59
N ALA A 80 -4.54 -1.04 15.73
CA ALA A 80 -5.73 -0.31 16.16
C ALA A 80 -5.60 0.30 17.57
N ASN A 81 -4.75 -0.26 18.43
CA ASN A 81 -4.44 0.33 19.74
C ASN A 81 -3.52 1.56 19.64
N ILE A 82 -2.70 1.67 18.60
CA ILE A 82 -1.93 2.87 18.29
C ILE A 82 -2.84 3.92 17.64
N ASP A 83 -3.67 3.48 16.70
CA ASP A 83 -4.51 4.34 15.90
C ASP A 83 -5.90 3.74 15.67
N MET A 84 -6.88 4.17 16.48
CA MET A 84 -8.25 3.65 16.41
C MET A 84 -8.99 4.07 15.14
N ASP A 85 -8.51 5.11 14.44
CA ASP A 85 -9.20 5.65 13.26
C ASP A 85 -9.22 4.65 12.10
N ILE A 86 -8.35 3.62 12.11
CA ILE A 86 -8.28 2.60 11.06
C ILE A 86 -9.45 1.60 11.13
N ILE A 87 -10.05 1.42 12.32
CA ILE A 87 -11.00 0.33 12.62
C ILE A 87 -12.15 0.25 11.59
N PRO A 88 -12.78 1.37 11.17
CA PRO A 88 -13.86 1.33 10.19
C PRO A 88 -13.46 0.74 8.82
N PHE A 89 -12.17 0.75 8.49
CA PHE A 89 -11.64 0.38 7.18
C PHE A 89 -11.08 -1.04 7.12
N LEU A 90 -10.83 -1.69 8.27
CA LEU A 90 -10.13 -2.99 8.34
C LEU A 90 -10.85 -4.16 7.65
N ASN A 91 -12.14 -4.02 7.36
CA ASN A 91 -12.93 -5.00 6.60
C ASN A 91 -13.01 -4.70 5.09
N SER A 92 -12.34 -3.64 4.61
CA SER A 92 -12.32 -3.27 3.19
C SER A 92 -11.66 -4.38 2.35
N PRO A 93 -12.08 -4.56 1.09
CA PRO A 93 -11.57 -5.63 0.23
C PRO A 93 -10.08 -5.45 -0.07
N VAL A 94 -9.46 -6.55 -0.51
CA VAL A 94 -8.13 -6.54 -1.12
C VAL A 94 -8.12 -5.58 -2.32
N GLY A 95 -7.03 -4.83 -2.49
CA GLY A 95 -6.91 -3.72 -3.44
C GLY A 95 -7.27 -2.34 -2.88
N SER A 96 -7.81 -2.25 -1.65
CA SER A 96 -8.17 -0.95 -1.04
C SER A 96 -6.94 -0.21 -0.50
N GLY A 97 -6.87 1.10 -0.74
CA GLY A 97 -5.95 2.04 -0.10
C GLY A 97 -6.68 3.15 0.67
N PHE A 98 -6.02 3.71 1.68
CA PHE A 98 -6.51 4.86 2.45
C PHE A 98 -5.33 5.72 2.90
N PHE A 99 -5.44 7.04 2.73
CA PHE A 99 -4.45 8.01 3.21
C PHE A 99 -5.09 9.02 4.15
N ARG A 100 -4.29 9.67 5.00
CA ARG A 100 -4.75 10.81 5.81
C ARG A 100 -4.68 12.09 5.01
N ASP A 101 -5.82 12.77 4.90
CA ASP A 101 -5.91 14.09 4.28
C ASP A 101 -5.28 15.19 5.16
N GLU A 102 -5.28 16.43 4.66
CA GLU A 102 -4.79 17.62 5.36
C GLU A 102 -5.49 17.91 6.70
N ASN A 103 -6.71 17.40 6.88
CA ASN A 103 -7.48 17.51 8.12
C ASN A 103 -7.19 16.35 9.09
N GLY A 104 -6.29 15.44 8.71
CA GLY A 104 -5.90 14.26 9.46
C GLY A 104 -6.96 13.17 9.46
N LYS A 105 -7.89 13.14 8.50
CA LYS A 105 -8.90 12.10 8.36
C LYS A 105 -8.46 11.06 7.34
N LEU A 106 -8.65 9.77 7.67
CA LEU A 106 -8.48 8.71 6.68
C LEU A 106 -9.58 8.79 5.63
N VAL A 107 -9.16 8.96 4.38
CA VAL A 107 -9.98 8.96 3.17
C VAL A 107 -9.54 7.83 2.26
N LYS A 108 -10.47 7.34 1.45
CA LYS A 108 -10.20 6.25 0.52
C LYS A 108 -9.26 6.76 -0.59
N ASP A 109 -8.30 5.93 -0.96
CA ASP A 109 -7.55 6.05 -2.20
C ASP A 109 -8.43 5.56 -3.35
N ASP A 110 -8.61 6.39 -4.37
CA ASP A 110 -9.47 6.08 -5.50
C ASP A 110 -8.85 4.97 -6.38
N PHE A 111 -7.54 4.73 -6.27
CA PHE A 111 -6.85 3.67 -7.00
C PHE A 111 -7.05 2.28 -6.38
N ASN A 112 -7.14 1.26 -7.25
CA ASN A 112 -6.89 -0.11 -6.84
C ASN A 112 -5.37 -0.28 -6.68
N ILE A 113 -4.92 -0.47 -5.44
CA ILE A 113 -3.48 -0.48 -5.11
C ILE A 113 -2.77 -1.66 -5.75
N ILE A 114 -3.44 -2.80 -5.93
CA ILE A 114 -2.83 -3.96 -6.58
C ILE A 114 -2.64 -3.71 -8.07
N ALA A 115 -3.66 -3.18 -8.74
CA ALA A 115 -3.51 -2.81 -10.15
C ALA A 115 -2.41 -1.77 -10.35
N ARG A 116 -2.32 -0.79 -9.44
CA ARG A 116 -1.24 0.20 -9.44
C ARG A 116 0.14 -0.45 -9.33
N GLN A 117 0.32 -1.38 -8.40
CA GLN A 117 1.57 -2.11 -8.21
C GLN A 117 1.92 -3.00 -9.41
N GLU A 118 0.94 -3.71 -9.98
CA GLU A 118 1.14 -4.55 -11.16
C GLU A 118 1.54 -3.71 -12.39
N ILE A 119 0.94 -2.53 -12.59
CA ILE A 119 1.32 -1.60 -13.67
C ILE A 119 2.72 -1.03 -13.41
N ASP A 120 3.01 -0.61 -12.18
CA ASP A 120 4.34 -0.11 -11.80
C ASP A 120 5.44 -1.16 -12.01
N GLU A 121 5.17 -2.43 -11.68
CA GLU A 121 6.08 -3.55 -11.95
C GLU A 121 6.31 -3.75 -13.45
N ILE A 122 5.26 -3.69 -14.28
CA ILE A 122 5.40 -3.73 -15.74
C ILE A 122 6.30 -2.59 -16.21
N LEU A 123 6.03 -1.35 -15.81
CA LEU A 123 6.84 -0.20 -16.21
C LEU A 123 8.31 -0.37 -15.79
N TYR A 124 8.56 -0.86 -14.58
CA TYR A 124 9.89 -1.15 -14.06
C TYR A 124 10.62 -2.23 -14.88
N GLU A 125 9.96 -3.33 -15.26
CA GLU A 125 10.55 -4.41 -16.06
C GLU A 125 11.04 -3.91 -17.43
N TYR A 126 10.29 -3.00 -18.05
CA TYR A 126 10.65 -2.35 -19.31
C TYR A 126 11.60 -1.16 -19.12
N LYS A 127 11.96 -0.86 -17.86
CA LYS A 127 12.82 0.26 -17.45
C LYS A 127 12.27 1.60 -17.94
N ILE A 128 10.97 1.79 -17.82
CA ILE A 128 10.32 3.06 -18.09
C ILE A 128 10.67 4.01 -16.95
N GLU A 129 11.35 5.11 -17.25
CA GLU A 129 11.78 6.07 -16.23
C GLU A 129 10.81 7.23 -16.02
N ASN A 130 9.94 7.52 -16.99
CA ASN A 130 8.95 8.60 -16.94
C ASN A 130 7.97 8.50 -18.13
N SER A 131 7.02 9.42 -18.19
CA SER A 131 6.04 9.51 -19.27
C SER A 131 6.66 9.75 -20.65
N GLU A 132 7.74 10.54 -20.75
CA GLU A 132 8.41 10.79 -22.04
C GLU A 132 9.10 9.52 -22.57
N ASP A 133 9.77 8.75 -21.70
CA ASP A 133 10.33 7.46 -22.09
C ASP A 133 9.23 6.50 -22.56
N TYR A 134 8.13 6.40 -21.81
CA TYR A 134 6.97 5.58 -22.17
C TYR A 134 6.43 5.90 -23.57
N GLU A 135 6.19 7.18 -23.86
CA GLU A 135 5.64 7.63 -25.14
C GLU A 135 6.62 7.43 -26.32
N ASN A 136 7.92 7.43 -26.06
CA ASN A 136 8.97 7.30 -27.07
C ASN A 136 9.49 5.87 -27.27
N ARG A 137 8.88 4.87 -26.62
CA ARG A 137 9.27 3.46 -26.81
C ARG A 137 9.09 2.99 -28.24
N ASP A 138 9.87 1.97 -28.62
CA ASP A 138 9.69 1.32 -29.91
C ASP A 138 8.24 0.80 -30.02
N PRO A 139 7.56 0.97 -31.17
CA PRO A 139 6.16 0.58 -31.31
C PRO A 139 5.86 -0.88 -31.00
N GLU A 140 6.81 -1.80 -31.23
CA GLU A 140 6.63 -3.22 -30.90
C GLU A 140 6.69 -3.45 -29.38
N GLU A 141 7.66 -2.83 -28.69
CA GLU A 141 7.76 -2.89 -27.22
C GLU A 141 6.55 -2.20 -26.57
N LEU A 142 6.16 -1.04 -27.07
CA LEU A 142 5.03 -0.28 -26.54
C LEU A 142 3.71 -1.06 -26.69
N ALA A 143 3.52 -1.78 -27.80
CA ALA A 143 2.36 -2.66 -27.97
C ALA A 143 2.35 -3.81 -26.96
N GLU A 144 3.51 -4.37 -26.62
CA GLU A 144 3.62 -5.42 -25.59
C GLU A 144 3.28 -4.87 -24.20
N ILE A 145 3.80 -3.69 -23.85
CA ILE A 145 3.47 -3.01 -22.59
C ILE A 145 1.96 -2.73 -22.49
N TYR A 146 1.34 -2.24 -23.58
CA TYR A 146 -0.11 -2.00 -23.60
C TYR A 146 -0.92 -3.27 -23.38
N GLU A 147 -0.55 -4.40 -23.99
CA GLU A 147 -1.26 -5.67 -23.78
C GLU A 147 -1.10 -6.20 -22.34
N ASN A 148 0.07 -5.98 -21.72
CA ASN A 148 0.30 -6.32 -20.31
C ASN A 148 -0.57 -5.45 -19.38
N ILE A 149 -0.59 -4.13 -19.59
CA ILE A 149 -1.44 -3.21 -18.82
C ILE A 149 -2.92 -3.53 -19.01
N LYS A 150 -3.34 -3.86 -20.24
CA LYS A 150 -4.72 -4.27 -20.53
C LYS A 150 -5.11 -5.55 -19.80
N THR A 151 -4.18 -6.48 -19.62
CA THR A 151 -4.42 -7.68 -18.79
C THR A 151 -4.71 -7.29 -17.34
N VAL A 152 -3.95 -6.33 -16.78
CA VAL A 152 -4.22 -5.78 -15.44
C VAL A 152 -5.59 -5.08 -15.40
N GLN A 153 -5.89 -4.25 -16.41
CA GLN A 153 -7.18 -3.57 -16.55
C GLN A 153 -8.36 -4.54 -16.47
N GLU A 154 -8.30 -5.63 -17.25
CA GLU A 154 -9.35 -6.66 -17.29
C GLU A 154 -9.45 -7.44 -15.97
N ASN A 155 -8.32 -7.75 -15.33
CA ASN A 155 -8.29 -8.50 -14.06
C ASN A 155 -8.90 -7.72 -12.89
N HIS A 156 -8.80 -6.39 -12.92
CA HIS A 156 -9.25 -5.51 -11.83
C HIS A 156 -10.51 -4.70 -12.17
N ASP A 157 -11.16 -4.98 -13.31
CA ASP A 157 -12.39 -4.31 -13.79
C ASP A 157 -12.24 -2.78 -13.88
N LEU A 158 -11.11 -2.33 -14.42
CA LEU A 158 -10.77 -0.91 -14.55
C LEU A 158 -11.27 -0.32 -15.88
N SER A 159 -11.74 0.92 -15.84
CA SER A 159 -12.02 1.68 -17.06
C SER A 159 -10.72 2.20 -17.70
N ASP A 160 -10.81 2.65 -18.96
CA ASP A 160 -9.68 3.29 -19.64
C ASP A 160 -9.22 4.55 -18.87
N ASP A 161 -10.17 5.32 -18.33
CA ASP A 161 -9.89 6.51 -17.51
C ASP A 161 -9.14 6.14 -16.21
N ASP A 162 -9.50 5.02 -15.56
CA ASP A 162 -8.82 4.56 -14.34
C ASP A 162 -7.35 4.21 -14.63
N VAL A 163 -7.09 3.54 -15.75
CA VAL A 163 -5.71 3.20 -16.18
C VAL A 163 -4.91 4.46 -16.51
N GLU A 164 -5.52 5.43 -17.19
CA GLU A 164 -4.86 6.70 -17.51
C GLU A 164 -4.46 7.46 -16.22
N GLU A 165 -5.37 7.55 -15.24
CA GLU A 165 -5.08 8.20 -13.96
C GLU A 165 -4.04 7.42 -13.12
N LEU A 166 -4.04 6.09 -13.18
CA LEU A 166 -3.01 5.26 -12.57
C LEU A 166 -1.62 5.54 -13.16
N LEU A 167 -1.51 5.56 -14.49
CA LEU A 167 -0.25 5.86 -15.17
C LEU A 167 0.26 7.27 -14.81
N LYS A 168 -0.62 8.28 -14.81
CA LYS A 168 -0.27 9.64 -14.36
C LYS A 168 0.23 9.65 -12.92
N SER A 169 -0.44 8.92 -12.02
CA SER A 169 -0.01 8.80 -10.63
C SER A 169 1.36 8.16 -10.50
N ILE A 170 1.64 7.07 -11.24
CA ILE A 170 2.94 6.38 -11.18
C ILE A 170 4.05 7.29 -11.73
N PHE A 171 3.85 7.92 -12.88
CA PHE A 171 4.86 8.81 -13.45
C PHE A 171 5.12 10.06 -12.59
N SER A 172 4.11 10.55 -11.86
CA SER A 172 4.32 11.63 -10.90
C SER A 172 5.28 11.24 -9.77
N ASP A 173 5.26 9.99 -9.32
CA ASP A 173 6.19 9.52 -8.29
C ASP A 173 7.62 9.42 -8.84
N TYR A 174 7.78 9.00 -10.10
CA TYR A 174 9.10 8.91 -10.74
C TYR A 174 9.75 10.29 -10.91
N ASP A 175 8.96 11.31 -11.25
CA ASP A 175 9.45 12.69 -11.40
C ASP A 175 9.86 13.35 -10.06
N GLU A 176 9.34 12.85 -8.93
CA GLU A 176 9.65 13.35 -7.58
C GLU A 176 10.85 12.63 -6.91
N SER A 177 11.31 11.52 -7.50
CA SER A 177 12.43 10.68 -6.99
C SER A 177 13.83 11.19 -7.39
#